data_AF-F1KZS5-F1
#
_entry.id   AF-F1KZS5-F1
#
_cell.length_a   1.000
_cell.length_b   1.000
_cell.length_c   1.000
_cell.angle_alpha   90.00
_cell.angle_beta   90.00
_cell.angle_gamma   90.00
#
_symmetry.space_group_name_H-M   'P 1'
#
loop_
_entity.id
_entity.type
_entity.pdbx_description
1 polymer ?
#
loop_
_entity_poly.entity_id
_entity_poly.type
_entity_poly.pdbx_seq_one_letter_code
_entity_poly.pdbx_strand_id
1 'polypeptide(L)'
;MRPDNVCLAYDLNTLPTTKQLWDQAIFITKPHWGTYQWPKTLEMFAPYEQQVHLLRPFDKLTPIEKTIVKVLSEIGFLQRWHLKLLREKDDSEVFSIYTYNVVKYVFRNFCDRFLIIFKRFLVSTMRSDQRGQQRLGAEYVCGLIRGSKNWPFEKLKRMWKWLRPLVSTAIEGMLTDASASWLRGISLATRDIDMRQVHWLVELIMELASKPAPTSWHSCFRLKLMQIVTTSAGWRTSEPMNRAIAVVTARIPSALLETERSYIAASLAYPAVFSTAYGDQKNIPEQYRLPTVAAVISIFQEEIDQMLRDIKMHKNYEHHKQIVHLFRSLFGTISSENLRASEAAETSKRNIYVKSLLLFLKAYYLLGFTAFPPSIMSLYTLLAYLADEEKSRVDGDGRQIELQSDAAYVFHQIWASAYLSESTADEMISKTREVLLSSRQWRTWVSILKLLSVLIFSNIFTCERKGRPISIAELVHRAICHHQIEVR
;
A
#
# COMPACT_ATOMS: atom_id res chain seq x y z
N MET A 1 18.42 7.00 -1.69
CA MET A 1 18.64 8.41 -1.30
C MET A 1 20.15 8.64 -1.16
N ARG A 2 20.64 9.86 -1.35
CA ARG A 2 22.08 10.20 -1.33
C ARG A 2 22.31 11.56 -0.65
N PRO A 3 23.49 11.83 -0.08
CA PRO A 3 23.76 13.07 0.65
C PRO A 3 23.38 14.35 -0.12
N ASP A 4 23.61 14.38 -1.43
CA ASP A 4 23.30 15.50 -2.33
C ASP A 4 21.80 15.76 -2.53
N ASN A 5 20.95 14.74 -2.32
CA ASN A 5 19.52 14.81 -2.60
C ASN A 5 18.62 14.71 -1.35
N VAL A 6 19.19 14.49 -0.16
CA VAL A 6 18.45 14.44 1.12
C VAL A 6 17.65 15.72 1.36
N CYS A 7 18.12 16.89 0.93
CA CYS A 7 17.41 18.17 1.09
C CYS A 7 16.05 18.23 0.36
N LEU A 8 15.74 17.26 -0.50
CA LEU A 8 14.46 17.13 -1.21
C LEU A 8 13.54 16.09 -0.57
N ALA A 9 14.03 15.33 0.40
CA ALA A 9 13.20 14.44 1.19
C ALA A 9 12.20 15.26 1.99
N TYR A 10 11.01 14.71 2.15
CA TYR A 10 10.03 15.18 3.09
C TYR A 10 10.52 14.83 4.50
N ASP A 11 10.54 15.82 5.38
CA ASP A 11 10.79 15.64 6.81
C ASP A 11 9.90 16.63 7.56
N LEU A 12 9.13 16.12 8.51
CA LEU A 12 8.20 16.91 9.31
C LEU A 12 8.89 18.10 10.00
N ASN A 13 10.12 17.90 10.49
CA ASN A 13 10.84 18.89 11.28
C ASN A 13 11.47 20.00 10.43
N THR A 14 11.62 19.78 9.12
CA THR A 14 12.25 20.74 8.20
C THR A 14 11.27 21.30 7.16
N LEU A 15 9.97 21.15 7.38
CA LEU A 15 8.97 21.68 6.46
C LEU A 15 9.04 23.22 6.36
N PRO A 16 8.83 23.80 5.16
CA PRO A 16 8.79 25.24 4.98
C PRO A 16 7.48 25.83 5.52
N THR A 17 7.42 26.06 6.83
CA THR A 17 6.22 26.52 7.55
C THR A 17 6.13 28.05 7.71
N THR A 18 7.11 28.79 7.22
CA THR A 18 7.16 30.26 7.20
C THR A 18 7.38 30.77 5.78
N LYS A 19 7.00 32.03 5.50
CA LYS A 19 7.23 32.66 4.19
C LYS A 19 8.71 32.59 3.80
N GLN A 20 9.61 32.93 4.71
CA GLN A 20 11.04 32.94 4.47
C GLN A 20 11.56 31.56 4.05
N LEU A 21 11.22 30.51 4.81
CA LEU A 21 11.63 29.14 4.48
C LEU A 21 11.01 28.65 3.16
N TRP A 22 9.75 29.02 2.90
CA TRP A 22 9.06 28.66 1.65
C TRP A 22 9.70 29.31 0.42
N ASP A 23 10.03 30.59 0.50
CA ASP A 23 10.63 31.33 -0.62
C ASP A 23 12.07 30.90 -0.89
N GLN A 24 12.77 30.38 0.12
CA GLN A 24 14.11 29.80 0.00
C GLN A 24 14.10 28.32 -0.41
N ALA A 25 12.95 27.63 -0.31
CA ALA A 25 12.86 26.20 -0.58
C ALA A 25 12.95 25.90 -2.09
N ILE A 26 13.76 24.89 -2.42
CA ILE A 26 13.87 24.36 -3.78
C ILE A 26 12.81 23.27 -3.95
N PHE A 27 11.75 23.57 -4.72
CA PHE A 27 10.70 22.59 -5.02
C PHE A 27 10.93 21.91 -6.37
N ILE A 28 11.08 20.58 -6.35
CA ILE A 28 11.25 19.78 -7.57
C ILE A 28 10.05 18.87 -7.73
N THR A 29 9.21 19.16 -8.73
CA THR A 29 7.90 18.49 -8.84
C THR A 29 7.97 17.03 -9.29
N LYS A 30 8.88 16.67 -10.20
CA LYS A 30 8.98 15.28 -10.68
C LYS A 30 9.86 14.44 -9.74
N PRO A 31 9.38 13.29 -9.26
CA PRO A 31 10.08 12.49 -8.24
C PRO A 31 11.34 11.79 -8.75
N HIS A 32 11.48 11.58 -10.07
CA HIS A 32 12.65 10.89 -10.65
C HIS A 32 13.93 11.73 -10.67
N TRP A 33 13.83 13.05 -10.53
CA TRP A 33 15.01 13.92 -10.52
C TRP A 33 15.87 13.65 -9.29
N GLY A 34 17.15 13.37 -9.52
CA GLY A 34 18.13 13.08 -8.48
C GLY A 34 18.08 11.64 -7.96
N THR A 35 17.14 10.79 -8.42
CA THR A 35 17.03 9.40 -7.94
C THR A 35 18.24 8.57 -8.38
N TYR A 36 18.53 8.54 -9.68
CA TYR A 36 19.67 7.81 -10.24
C TYR A 36 20.85 8.73 -10.50
N GLN A 37 20.62 9.87 -11.17
CA GLN A 37 21.61 10.93 -11.38
C GLN A 37 20.92 12.27 -11.60
N TRP A 38 21.68 13.36 -11.45
CA TRP A 38 21.22 14.69 -11.83
C TRP A 38 21.44 14.93 -13.32
N PRO A 39 20.53 15.65 -14.01
CA PRO A 39 20.81 16.14 -15.35
C PRO A 39 21.91 17.22 -15.28
N LYS A 40 22.58 17.50 -16.41
CA LYS A 40 23.56 18.60 -16.50
C LYS A 40 22.94 19.95 -16.14
N THR A 41 21.69 20.15 -16.55
CA THR A 41 20.88 21.34 -16.24
C THR A 41 19.51 20.88 -15.80
N LEU A 42 19.04 21.39 -14.65
CA LEU A 42 17.70 21.14 -14.15
C LEU A 42 16.92 22.45 -14.14
N GLU A 43 15.89 22.54 -14.97
CA GLU A 43 14.96 23.67 -14.93
C GLU A 43 13.97 23.51 -13.76
N MET A 44 13.83 24.58 -12.98
CA MET A 44 12.91 24.66 -11.86
C MET A 44 12.06 25.92 -11.95
N PHE A 45 10.97 25.94 -11.19
CA PHE A 45 10.17 27.17 -11.08
C PHE A 45 11.01 28.26 -10.41
N ALA A 46 10.97 29.46 -10.99
CA ALA A 46 11.60 30.63 -10.39
C ALA A 46 10.98 30.94 -9.01
N PRO A 47 11.69 31.62 -8.10
CA PRO A 47 11.13 32.14 -6.87
C PRO A 47 9.83 32.91 -7.12
N TYR A 48 8.92 32.90 -6.15
CA TYR A 48 7.59 33.46 -6.32
C TYR A 48 7.59 34.91 -6.81
N GLU A 49 8.51 35.73 -6.29
CA GLU A 49 8.66 37.15 -6.63
C GLU A 49 8.97 37.38 -8.12
N GLN A 50 9.55 36.38 -8.79
CA GLN A 50 9.86 36.41 -10.22
C GLN A 50 8.72 35.82 -11.07
N GLN A 51 7.73 35.16 -10.47
CA GLN A 51 6.57 34.59 -11.17
C GLN A 51 5.47 35.64 -11.43
N VAL A 52 5.83 36.72 -12.11
CA VAL A 52 4.99 37.91 -12.36
C VAL A 52 3.66 37.62 -13.06
N HIS A 53 3.57 36.50 -13.80
CA HIS A 53 2.36 36.14 -14.55
C HIS A 53 1.19 35.66 -13.69
N LEU A 54 1.44 35.16 -12.48
CA LEU A 54 0.40 34.55 -11.63
C LEU A 54 -0.52 35.59 -10.96
N LEU A 55 0.01 36.77 -10.62
CA LEU A 55 -0.73 37.84 -9.92
C LEU A 55 -1.04 39.05 -10.80
N ARG A 56 -1.14 38.85 -12.12
CA ARG A 56 -1.45 39.96 -13.03
C ARG A 56 -2.76 40.64 -12.63
N PRO A 57 -2.78 41.98 -12.49
CA PRO A 57 -4.02 42.71 -12.31
C PRO A 57 -4.91 42.53 -13.54
N PHE A 58 -6.22 42.71 -13.38
CA PHE A 58 -7.20 42.44 -14.43
C PHE A 58 -6.87 43.15 -15.76
N ASP A 59 -6.37 44.38 -15.70
CA ASP A 59 -6.07 45.18 -16.88
C ASP A 59 -4.92 44.63 -17.72
N LYS A 60 -4.01 43.87 -17.09
CA LYS A 60 -2.85 43.22 -17.71
C LYS A 60 -3.13 41.79 -18.19
N LEU A 61 -4.36 41.32 -18.06
CA LEU A 61 -4.80 40.05 -18.62
C LEU A 61 -5.02 40.17 -20.14
N THR A 62 -4.85 39.06 -20.86
CA THR A 62 -5.16 38.98 -22.29
C THR A 62 -6.67 39.13 -22.53
N PRO A 63 -7.12 39.47 -23.74
CA PRO A 63 -8.57 39.54 -24.04
C PRO A 63 -9.31 38.24 -23.70
N ILE A 64 -8.70 37.08 -23.97
CA ILE A 64 -9.26 35.76 -23.64
C ILE A 64 -9.36 35.57 -22.12
N GLU A 65 -8.30 35.89 -21.39
CA GLU A 65 -8.29 35.80 -19.92
C GLU A 65 -9.33 36.73 -19.28
N LYS A 66 -9.50 37.95 -19.83
CA LYS A 66 -10.54 38.89 -19.38
C LYS A 66 -11.93 38.30 -19.58
N THR A 67 -12.21 37.67 -20.73
CA THR A 67 -13.49 36.98 -20.97
C THR A 67 -13.70 35.83 -19.99
N ILE A 68 -12.69 34.99 -19.76
CA ILE A 68 -12.76 33.90 -18.77
C ILE A 68 -13.07 34.46 -17.38
N VAL A 69 -12.38 35.54 -16.98
CA VAL A 69 -12.61 36.16 -15.67
C VAL A 69 -14.01 36.73 -15.56
N LYS A 70 -14.53 37.41 -16.59
CA LYS A 70 -15.91 37.92 -16.60
C LYS A 70 -16.91 36.77 -16.42
N VAL A 71 -16.84 35.74 -17.27
CA VAL A 71 -17.78 34.61 -17.26
C VAL A 71 -17.72 33.83 -15.94
N LEU A 72 -16.52 33.52 -15.43
CA LEU A 72 -16.39 32.76 -14.18
C LEU A 72 -16.66 33.63 -12.92
N SER A 73 -16.68 34.95 -13.03
CA SER A 73 -17.09 35.82 -11.93
C SER A 73 -18.61 35.94 -11.82
N GLU A 74 -19.35 35.58 -12.88
CA GLU A 74 -20.80 35.55 -12.85
C GLU A 74 -21.30 34.36 -12.03
N ILE A 75 -21.81 34.66 -10.82
CA ILE A 75 -22.33 33.64 -9.91
C ILE A 75 -23.42 32.77 -10.56
N GLY A 76 -24.27 33.36 -11.41
CA GLY A 76 -25.33 32.64 -12.11
C GLY A 76 -24.80 31.62 -13.12
N PHE A 77 -23.69 31.92 -13.80
CA PHE A 77 -23.04 30.97 -14.70
C PHE A 77 -22.48 29.79 -13.91
N LEU A 78 -21.70 30.05 -12.87
CA LEU A 78 -21.11 29.00 -12.04
C LEU A 78 -22.16 28.17 -11.30
N GLN A 79 -23.26 28.79 -10.86
CA GLN A 79 -24.37 28.07 -10.23
C GLN A 79 -25.06 27.12 -11.22
N ARG A 80 -25.33 27.56 -12.47
CA ARG A 80 -25.86 26.67 -13.51
C ARG A 80 -24.89 25.53 -13.84
N TRP A 81 -23.58 25.83 -13.94
CA TRP A 81 -22.56 24.81 -14.16
C TRP A 81 -22.51 23.79 -13.01
N HIS A 82 -22.52 24.26 -11.77
CA HIS A 82 -22.56 23.43 -10.56
C HIS A 82 -23.80 22.52 -10.53
N LEU A 83 -24.99 23.06 -10.79
CA LEU A 83 -26.24 22.29 -10.81
C LEU A 83 -26.24 21.22 -11.92
N LYS A 84 -25.68 21.53 -13.10
CA LYS A 84 -25.55 20.55 -14.19
C LYS A 84 -24.61 19.41 -13.79
N LEU A 85 -23.47 19.73 -13.16
CA LEU A 85 -22.52 18.73 -12.67
C LEU A 85 -23.12 17.87 -11.56
N LEU A 86 -23.95 18.44 -10.68
CA LEU A 86 -24.65 17.65 -9.65
C LEU A 86 -25.57 16.59 -10.28
N ARG A 87 -26.38 16.98 -11.27
CA ARG A 87 -27.23 16.03 -12.00
C ARG A 87 -26.41 14.91 -12.65
N GLU A 88 -25.28 15.26 -13.26
CA GLU A 88 -24.37 14.25 -13.83
C GLU A 88 -23.83 13.28 -12.76
N LYS A 89 -23.61 13.73 -11.52
CA LYS A 89 -23.15 12.87 -10.41
C LYS A 89 -24.24 12.02 -9.77
N ASP A 90 -25.50 12.38 -9.96
CA ASP A 90 -26.62 11.54 -9.60
C ASP A 90 -26.74 10.36 -10.58
N ASP A 91 -26.47 10.62 -11.87
CA ASP A 91 -26.53 9.62 -12.95
C ASP A 91 -25.23 8.80 -13.10
N SER A 92 -24.08 9.31 -12.62
CA SER A 92 -22.77 8.70 -12.83
C SER A 92 -21.88 8.70 -11.59
N GLU A 93 -21.24 7.56 -11.35
CA GLU A 93 -20.27 7.39 -10.26
C GLU A 93 -18.83 7.74 -10.66
N VAL A 94 -18.62 8.07 -11.93
CA VAL A 94 -17.28 8.26 -12.50
C VAL A 94 -16.69 9.58 -12.05
N PHE A 95 -15.42 9.55 -11.63
CA PHE A 95 -14.64 10.75 -11.37
C PHE A 95 -14.33 11.47 -12.68
N SER A 96 -14.80 12.71 -12.84
CA SER A 96 -14.57 13.54 -14.02
C SER A 96 -13.22 14.22 -13.94
N ILE A 97 -12.27 13.68 -14.70
CA ILE A 97 -10.95 14.30 -14.88
C ILE A 97 -11.06 15.70 -15.51
N TYR A 98 -12.12 15.95 -16.28
CA TYR A 98 -12.37 17.23 -16.94
C TYR A 98 -12.78 18.30 -15.93
N THR A 99 -13.76 18.01 -15.07
CA THR A 99 -14.16 18.92 -13.99
C THR A 99 -12.98 19.24 -13.08
N TYR A 100 -12.25 18.21 -12.65
CA TYR A 100 -11.01 18.36 -11.89
C TYR A 100 -10.00 19.28 -12.60
N ASN A 101 -9.78 19.09 -13.91
CA ASN A 101 -8.83 19.89 -14.69
C ASN A 101 -9.28 21.34 -14.86
N VAL A 102 -10.58 21.60 -15.08
CA VAL A 102 -11.12 22.95 -15.13
C VAL A 102 -10.82 23.68 -13.82
N VAL A 103 -11.17 23.08 -12.68
CA VAL A 103 -10.92 23.68 -11.37
C VAL A 103 -9.42 23.88 -11.10
N LYS A 104 -8.60 22.87 -11.41
CA LYS A 104 -7.13 22.95 -11.34
C LYS A 104 -6.60 24.13 -12.14
N TYR A 105 -7.03 24.31 -13.40
CA TYR A 105 -6.49 25.36 -14.25
C TYR A 105 -7.03 26.75 -13.92
N VAL A 106 -8.26 26.85 -13.40
CA VAL A 106 -8.78 28.09 -12.83
C VAL A 106 -7.86 28.58 -11.71
N PHE A 107 -7.55 27.74 -10.73
CA PHE A 107 -6.70 28.12 -9.60
C PHE A 107 -5.21 28.20 -9.96
N ARG A 108 -4.74 27.47 -10.97
CA ARG A 108 -3.36 27.60 -11.49
C ARG A 108 -3.15 28.94 -12.19
N ASN A 109 -4.10 29.38 -13.02
CA ASN A 109 -3.90 30.55 -13.89
C ASN A 109 -4.35 31.88 -13.22
N PHE A 110 -5.33 31.83 -12.32
CA PHE A 110 -5.95 33.03 -11.73
C PHE A 110 -5.79 33.13 -10.20
N CYS A 111 -4.93 32.29 -9.62
CA CYS A 111 -4.67 32.25 -8.19
C CYS A 111 -5.98 32.18 -7.37
N ASP A 112 -6.08 32.92 -6.27
CA ASP A 112 -7.22 32.91 -5.35
C ASP A 112 -8.43 33.74 -5.81
N ARG A 113 -8.42 34.32 -7.03
CA ARG A 113 -9.46 35.24 -7.53
C ARG A 113 -10.88 34.67 -7.41
N PHE A 114 -11.07 33.39 -7.76
CA PHE A 114 -12.37 32.73 -7.71
C PHE A 114 -12.63 31.97 -6.42
N LEU A 115 -11.69 31.97 -5.48
CA LEU A 115 -11.78 31.15 -4.28
C LEU A 115 -13.00 31.52 -3.45
N ILE A 116 -13.35 32.81 -3.35
CA ILE A 116 -14.51 33.25 -2.59
C ILE A 116 -15.83 32.67 -3.12
N ILE A 117 -15.96 32.54 -4.44
CA ILE A 117 -17.15 31.96 -5.09
C ILE A 117 -17.15 30.44 -4.89
N PHE A 118 -16.04 29.78 -5.21
CA PHE A 118 -15.90 28.33 -5.08
C PHE A 118 -16.02 27.83 -3.64
N LYS A 119 -15.67 28.63 -2.64
CA LYS A 119 -15.87 28.30 -1.22
C LYS A 119 -17.32 27.90 -0.93
N ARG A 120 -18.30 28.57 -1.54
CA ARG A 120 -19.72 28.26 -1.33
C ARG A 120 -20.04 26.85 -1.83
N PHE A 121 -19.62 26.50 -3.04
CA PHE A 121 -19.84 25.19 -3.63
C PHE A 121 -19.04 24.08 -2.94
N LEU A 122 -17.81 24.37 -2.49
CA LEU A 122 -16.99 23.43 -1.73
C LEU A 122 -17.62 23.11 -0.38
N VAL A 123 -18.08 24.12 0.36
CA VAL A 123 -18.74 23.89 1.66
C VAL A 123 -20.03 23.09 1.48
N SER A 124 -20.85 23.41 0.48
CA SER A 124 -22.12 22.68 0.25
C SER A 124 -21.86 21.22 -0.13
N THR A 125 -20.92 20.96 -1.04
CA THR A 125 -20.64 19.59 -1.52
C THR A 125 -19.91 18.72 -0.49
N MET A 126 -18.94 19.29 0.22
CA MET A 126 -18.08 18.54 1.16
C MET A 126 -18.75 18.23 2.50
N ARG A 127 -19.81 18.95 2.86
CA ARG A 127 -20.61 18.70 4.07
C ARG A 127 -21.95 18.02 3.78
N SER A 128 -22.17 17.62 2.54
CA SER A 128 -23.43 17.02 2.11
C SER A 128 -23.53 15.57 2.56
N ASP A 129 -24.73 15.13 2.89
CA ASP A 129 -25.06 13.72 3.10
C ASP A 129 -25.45 13.00 1.79
N GLN A 130 -25.29 13.67 0.63
CA GLN A 130 -25.61 13.11 -0.68
C GLN A 130 -24.34 12.65 -1.41
N ARG A 131 -24.31 11.38 -1.85
CA ARG A 131 -23.16 10.77 -2.55
C ARG A 131 -22.72 11.55 -3.79
N GLY A 132 -23.66 12.03 -4.62
CA GLY A 132 -23.35 12.80 -5.84
C GLY A 132 -22.64 14.12 -5.52
N GLN A 133 -23.09 14.79 -4.47
CA GLN A 133 -22.46 16.02 -3.98
C GLN A 133 -21.05 15.75 -3.41
N GLN A 134 -20.88 14.71 -2.59
CA GLN A 134 -19.57 14.35 -2.04
C GLN A 134 -18.55 13.97 -3.14
N ARG A 135 -18.99 13.28 -4.20
CA ARG A 135 -18.17 12.97 -5.39
C ARG A 135 -17.73 14.25 -6.11
N LEU A 136 -18.65 15.18 -6.36
CA LEU A 136 -18.30 16.48 -6.95
C LEU A 136 -17.37 17.30 -6.05
N GLY A 137 -17.58 17.24 -4.73
CA GLY A 137 -16.71 17.84 -3.73
C GLY A 137 -15.26 17.38 -3.87
N ALA A 138 -15.04 16.08 -4.12
CA ALA A 138 -13.71 15.51 -4.38
C ALA A 138 -13.03 16.15 -5.61
N GLU A 139 -13.76 16.30 -6.72
CA GLU A 139 -13.24 16.91 -7.95
C GLU A 139 -12.85 18.37 -7.75
N TYR A 140 -13.70 19.13 -7.07
CA TYR A 140 -13.44 20.54 -6.77
C TYR A 140 -12.27 20.72 -5.81
N VAL A 141 -12.25 19.99 -4.69
CA VAL A 141 -11.22 20.20 -3.66
C VAL A 141 -9.85 19.73 -4.15
N CYS A 142 -9.79 18.58 -4.82
CA CYS A 142 -8.52 18.08 -5.33
C CYS A 142 -8.01 18.93 -6.50
N GLY A 143 -8.91 19.49 -7.31
CA GLY A 143 -8.59 20.49 -8.33
C GLY A 143 -7.97 21.75 -7.72
N LEU A 144 -8.57 22.28 -6.65
CA LEU A 144 -8.04 23.42 -5.90
C LEU A 144 -6.66 23.14 -5.30
N ILE A 145 -6.49 21.99 -4.63
CA ILE A 145 -5.21 21.59 -4.04
C ILE A 145 -4.12 21.50 -5.12
N ARG A 146 -4.41 20.87 -6.26
CA ARG A 146 -3.43 20.78 -7.36
C ARG A 146 -3.15 22.13 -8.01
N GLY A 147 -4.19 22.94 -8.22
CA GLY A 147 -4.09 24.25 -8.87
C GLY A 147 -3.32 25.27 -8.03
N SER A 148 -3.34 25.11 -6.70
CA SER A 148 -2.68 26.03 -5.77
C SER A 148 -1.19 25.74 -5.53
N LYS A 149 -0.61 24.69 -6.13
CA LYS A 149 0.78 24.28 -5.84
C LYS A 149 1.84 25.37 -6.02
N ASN A 150 1.61 26.36 -6.89
CA ASN A 150 2.55 27.46 -7.18
C ASN A 150 2.07 28.80 -6.58
N TRP A 151 1.12 28.79 -5.66
CA TRP A 151 0.65 30.00 -4.99
C TRP A 151 1.70 30.54 -4.02
N PRO A 152 1.65 31.86 -3.69
CA PRO A 152 2.50 32.41 -2.64
C PRO A 152 2.09 31.85 -1.29
N PHE A 153 3.08 31.72 -0.41
CA PHE A 153 2.92 31.14 0.92
C PHE A 153 1.72 31.72 1.68
N GLU A 154 1.56 33.05 1.69
CA GLU A 154 0.45 33.69 2.42
C GLU A 154 -0.94 33.32 1.89
N LYS A 155 -1.09 33.15 0.57
CA LYS A 155 -2.36 32.70 -0.03
C LYS A 155 -2.61 31.22 0.27
N LEU A 156 -1.57 30.38 0.22
CA LEU A 156 -1.63 28.97 0.61
C LEU A 156 -2.02 28.81 2.08
N LYS A 157 -1.35 29.52 2.98
CA LYS A 157 -1.62 29.49 4.43
C LYS A 157 -3.07 29.89 4.73
N ARG A 158 -3.57 30.97 4.11
CA ARG A 158 -4.99 31.37 4.26
C ARG A 158 -5.96 30.33 3.69
N MET A 159 -5.66 29.74 2.54
CA MET A 159 -6.47 28.69 1.94
C MET A 159 -6.53 27.47 2.84
N TRP A 160 -5.38 26.93 3.28
CA TRP A 160 -5.28 25.75 4.12
C TRP A 160 -5.86 25.93 5.53
N LYS A 161 -5.74 27.13 6.12
CA LYS A 161 -6.41 27.45 7.40
C LYS A 161 -7.92 27.21 7.33
N TRP A 162 -8.54 27.53 6.19
CA TRP A 162 -9.96 27.28 5.94
C TRP A 162 -10.23 25.85 5.45
N LEU A 163 -9.40 25.34 4.55
CA LEU A 163 -9.64 24.08 3.84
C LEU A 163 -9.41 22.85 4.71
N ARG A 164 -8.37 22.86 5.55
CA ARG A 164 -7.99 21.73 6.40
C ARG A 164 -9.14 21.19 7.25
N PRO A 165 -9.86 22.00 8.05
CA PRO A 165 -11.00 21.48 8.82
C PRO A 165 -12.12 20.96 7.91
N LEU A 166 -12.36 21.57 6.74
CA LEU A 166 -13.39 21.12 5.81
C LEU A 166 -13.05 19.76 5.20
N VAL A 167 -11.78 19.52 4.82
CA VAL A 167 -11.31 18.21 4.33
C VAL A 167 -11.41 17.17 5.44
N SER A 168 -11.06 17.53 6.67
CA SER A 168 -11.24 16.65 7.83
C SER A 168 -12.70 16.23 7.97
N THR A 169 -13.64 17.19 8.04
CA THR A 169 -15.07 16.89 8.16
C THR A 169 -15.58 16.04 7.00
N ALA A 170 -15.13 16.31 5.77
CA ALA A 170 -15.55 15.55 4.60
C ALA A 170 -15.05 14.09 4.61
N ILE A 171 -13.84 13.86 5.14
CA ILE A 171 -13.30 12.50 5.30
C ILE A 171 -14.04 11.73 6.41
N GLU A 172 -14.41 12.42 7.48
CA GLU A 172 -15.12 11.83 8.63
C GLU A 172 -16.60 11.54 8.37
N GLY A 173 -17.24 12.32 7.49
CA GLY A 173 -18.65 12.16 7.09
C GLY A 173 -18.83 11.47 5.74
N MET A 174 -17.79 10.80 5.23
CA MET A 174 -17.82 10.28 3.86
C MET A 174 -18.69 9.04 3.73
N LEU A 175 -19.53 9.02 2.69
CA LEU A 175 -20.24 7.81 2.29
C LEU A 175 -19.31 6.87 1.50
N THR A 176 -19.53 5.57 1.64
CA THR A 176 -18.77 4.52 0.95
C THR A 176 -18.67 4.77 -0.55
N ASP A 177 -19.78 5.22 -1.14
CA ASP A 177 -19.97 5.43 -2.59
C ASP A 177 -19.21 6.65 -3.13
N ALA A 178 -18.78 7.56 -2.27
CA ALA A 178 -17.98 8.73 -2.67
C ALA A 178 -16.47 8.45 -2.61
N SER A 179 -16.05 7.40 -1.92
CA SER A 179 -14.64 7.13 -1.60
C SER A 179 -13.75 6.97 -2.82
N ALA A 180 -14.20 6.28 -3.87
CA ALA A 180 -13.43 6.11 -5.10
C ALA A 180 -13.05 7.45 -5.74
N SER A 181 -13.97 8.42 -5.73
CA SER A 181 -13.72 9.78 -6.23
C SER A 181 -12.67 10.52 -5.39
N TRP A 182 -12.70 10.35 -4.07
CA TRP A 182 -11.71 10.95 -3.16
C TRP A 182 -10.33 10.31 -3.28
N LEU A 183 -10.25 8.98 -3.32
CA LEU A 183 -8.98 8.26 -3.57
C LEU A 183 -8.37 8.71 -4.90
N ARG A 184 -9.18 8.79 -5.96
CA ARG A 184 -8.73 9.24 -7.27
C ARG A 184 -8.28 10.70 -7.26
N GLY A 185 -9.08 11.58 -6.67
CA GLY A 185 -8.79 13.01 -6.57
C GLY A 185 -7.50 13.29 -5.80
N ILE A 186 -7.32 12.69 -4.62
CA ILE A 186 -6.12 12.87 -3.80
C ILE A 186 -4.90 12.33 -4.54
N SER A 187 -4.99 11.14 -5.14
CA SER A 187 -3.90 10.58 -5.97
C SER A 187 -3.49 11.54 -7.10
N LEU A 188 -4.44 12.20 -7.75
CA LEU A 188 -4.14 13.19 -8.81
C LEU A 188 -3.55 14.49 -8.24
N ALA A 189 -4.01 14.92 -7.07
CA ALA A 189 -3.52 16.12 -6.40
C ALA A 189 -2.06 15.97 -5.92
N THR A 190 -1.67 14.76 -5.50
CA THR A 190 -0.32 14.44 -5.01
C THR A 190 0.62 13.91 -6.09
N ARG A 191 0.13 13.63 -7.30
CA ARG A 191 0.98 13.17 -8.42
C ARG A 191 1.84 14.30 -8.98
N ASP A 192 3.12 14.01 -9.25
CA ASP A 192 4.10 14.96 -9.82
C ASP A 192 4.06 16.32 -9.08
N ILE A 193 4.13 16.26 -7.76
CA ILE A 193 4.27 17.41 -6.88
C ILE A 193 5.43 17.17 -5.93
N ASP A 194 6.08 18.25 -5.51
CA ASP A 194 6.93 18.16 -4.34
C ASP A 194 6.02 18.09 -3.11
N MET A 195 6.04 16.96 -2.38
CA MET A 195 5.09 16.70 -1.29
C MET A 195 5.19 17.74 -0.16
N ARG A 196 6.33 18.43 -0.02
CA ARG A 196 6.50 19.54 0.93
C ARG A 196 5.59 20.73 0.59
N GLN A 197 5.21 20.90 -0.68
CA GLN A 197 4.27 21.94 -1.10
C GLN A 197 2.83 21.66 -0.65
N VAL A 198 2.49 20.41 -0.38
CA VAL A 198 1.16 19.96 0.05
C VAL A 198 1.19 19.31 1.43
N HIS A 199 2.18 19.68 2.26
CA HIS A 199 2.37 19.09 3.58
C HIS A 199 1.13 19.19 4.48
N TRP A 200 0.32 20.26 4.37
CA TRP A 200 -0.95 20.35 5.10
C TRP A 200 -1.91 19.18 4.83
N LEU A 201 -1.94 18.66 3.60
CA LEU A 201 -2.74 17.49 3.24
C LEU A 201 -2.12 16.20 3.79
N VAL A 202 -0.80 16.06 3.64
CA VAL A 202 -0.04 14.91 4.14
C VAL A 202 -0.26 14.77 5.65
N GLU A 203 0.03 15.83 6.40
CA GLU A 203 -0.08 15.80 7.86
C GLU A 203 -1.53 15.65 8.34
N LEU A 204 -2.52 16.21 7.62
CA LEU A 204 -3.94 15.94 7.93
C LEU A 204 -4.26 14.45 7.79
N ILE A 205 -3.86 13.82 6.68
CA ILE A 205 -4.16 12.41 6.42
C ILE A 205 -3.41 11.49 7.41
N MET A 206 -2.15 11.81 7.72
CA MET A 206 -1.37 11.08 8.74
C MET A 206 -2.01 11.18 10.13
N GLU A 207 -2.50 12.37 10.50
CA GLU A 207 -3.24 12.58 11.76
C GLU A 207 -4.53 11.76 11.81
N LEU A 208 -5.32 11.77 10.73
CA LEU A 208 -6.58 11.02 10.66
C LEU A 208 -6.36 9.51 10.75
N ALA A 209 -5.35 8.97 10.07
CA ALA A 209 -5.01 7.55 10.11
C ALA A 209 -4.55 7.07 11.49
N SER A 210 -3.96 7.96 12.29
CA SER A 210 -3.44 7.64 13.62
C SER A 210 -4.52 7.60 14.71
N LYS A 211 -5.68 8.22 14.48
CA LYS A 211 -6.76 8.31 15.48
C LYS A 211 -7.78 7.17 15.35
N PRO A 212 -8.57 6.90 16.41
CA PRO A 212 -9.76 6.06 16.29
C PRO A 212 -10.71 6.57 15.19
N ALA A 213 -11.37 5.66 14.50
CA ALA A 213 -12.30 5.97 13.41
C ALA A 213 -13.76 5.72 13.81
N PRO A 214 -14.73 6.48 13.26
CA PRO A 214 -16.15 6.29 13.55
C PRO A 214 -16.65 4.87 13.23
N THR A 215 -16.15 4.30 12.15
CA THR A 215 -16.49 2.95 11.70
C THR A 215 -15.25 2.20 11.23
N SER A 216 -15.35 0.87 11.15
CA SER A 216 -14.30 0.00 10.57
C SER A 216 -13.98 0.36 9.12
N TRP A 217 -15.01 0.77 8.35
CA TRP A 217 -14.83 1.28 7.00
C TRP A 217 -13.99 2.57 6.98
N HIS A 218 -14.28 3.54 7.84
CA HIS A 218 -13.48 4.78 7.94
C HIS A 218 -12.03 4.48 8.35
N SER A 219 -11.81 3.49 9.22
CA SER A 219 -10.45 3.01 9.57
C SER A 219 -9.69 2.58 8.31
N CYS A 220 -10.29 1.68 7.51
CA CYS A 220 -9.70 1.20 6.27
C CYS A 220 -9.47 2.33 5.26
N PHE A 221 -10.45 3.21 5.09
CA PHE A 221 -10.37 4.33 4.14
C PHE A 221 -9.22 5.29 4.49
N ARG A 222 -9.04 5.62 5.77
CA ARG A 222 -7.93 6.47 6.24
C ARG A 222 -6.57 5.81 6.00
N LEU A 223 -6.43 4.51 6.24
CA LEU A 223 -5.21 3.77 5.91
C LEU A 223 -4.92 3.82 4.40
N LYS A 224 -5.95 3.72 3.55
CA LYS A 224 -5.77 3.84 2.11
C LYS A 224 -5.34 5.25 1.68
N LEU A 225 -5.91 6.29 2.28
CA LEU A 225 -5.49 7.67 2.04
C LEU A 225 -4.04 7.90 2.48
N MET A 226 -3.67 7.38 3.65
CA MET A 226 -2.31 7.43 4.16
C MET A 226 -1.34 6.75 3.19
N GLN A 227 -1.67 5.54 2.73
CA GLN A 227 -0.90 4.83 1.72
C GLN A 227 -0.70 5.69 0.46
N ILE A 228 -1.74 6.36 -0.05
CA ILE A 228 -1.63 7.22 -1.23
C ILE A 228 -0.60 8.33 -0.99
N VAL A 229 -0.72 9.10 0.10
CA VAL A 229 0.17 10.24 0.33
C VAL A 229 1.61 9.83 0.58
N THR A 230 1.85 8.72 1.30
CA THR A 230 3.21 8.25 1.60
C THR A 230 3.90 7.60 0.41
N THR A 231 3.15 7.10 -0.58
CA THR A 231 3.72 6.46 -1.79
C THR A 231 3.74 7.37 -3.02
N SER A 232 3.23 8.60 -2.92
CA SER A 232 3.05 9.51 -4.07
C SER A 232 4.35 10.05 -4.67
N ALA A 233 5.46 10.10 -3.91
CA ALA A 233 6.72 10.70 -4.36
C ALA A 233 7.94 9.79 -4.21
N GLY A 234 7.72 8.47 -4.13
CA GLY A 234 8.78 7.46 -4.07
C GLY A 234 9.79 7.75 -2.97
N TRP A 235 11.06 7.85 -3.34
CA TRP A 235 12.17 8.02 -2.39
C TRP A 235 12.09 9.27 -1.51
N ARG A 236 11.36 10.31 -1.93
CA ARG A 236 11.27 11.57 -1.19
C ARG A 236 10.33 11.50 0.00
N THR A 237 9.46 10.49 0.08
CA THR A 237 8.52 10.33 1.19
C THR A 237 8.97 9.25 2.18
N SER A 238 10.28 9.01 2.29
CA SER A 238 10.82 8.00 3.20
C SER A 238 10.47 8.23 4.68
N GLU A 239 10.54 9.47 5.18
CA GLU A 239 10.14 9.77 6.57
C GLU A 239 8.62 9.54 6.80
N PRO A 240 7.71 10.04 5.94
CA PRO A 240 6.29 9.70 6.05
C PRO A 240 6.00 8.19 5.96
N MET A 241 6.74 7.46 5.13
CA MET A 241 6.62 5.99 5.06
C MET A 241 6.98 5.34 6.40
N ASN A 242 8.07 5.76 7.04
CA ASN A 242 8.48 5.22 8.34
C ASN A 242 7.44 5.49 9.44
N ARG A 243 6.86 6.69 9.48
CA ARG A 243 5.72 6.97 10.36
C ARG A 243 4.50 6.09 10.04
N ALA A 244 4.18 5.90 8.77
CA ALA A 244 3.07 5.05 8.35
C ALA A 244 3.29 3.58 8.72
N ILE A 245 4.52 3.06 8.62
CA ILE A 245 4.91 1.71 9.06
C ILE A 245 4.58 1.53 10.54
N ALA A 246 4.97 2.49 11.40
CA ALA A 246 4.66 2.42 12.82
C ALA A 246 3.14 2.35 13.09
N VAL A 247 2.36 3.15 12.35
CA VAL A 247 0.88 3.15 12.44
C VAL A 247 0.30 1.80 12.01
N VAL A 248 0.70 1.25 10.86
CA VAL A 248 0.13 -0.01 10.37
C VAL A 248 0.56 -1.23 11.17
N THR A 249 1.80 -1.26 11.66
CA THR A 249 2.31 -2.35 12.50
C THR A 249 1.51 -2.43 13.81
N ALA A 250 1.21 -1.29 14.44
CA ALA A 250 0.37 -1.25 15.63
C ALA A 250 -1.08 -1.73 15.39
N ARG A 251 -1.54 -1.74 14.13
CA ARG A 251 -2.90 -2.16 13.76
C ARG A 251 -3.03 -3.64 13.42
N ILE A 252 -1.93 -4.33 13.13
CA ILE A 252 -1.94 -5.76 12.74
C ILE A 252 -2.73 -6.63 13.73
N PRO A 253 -2.53 -6.56 15.07
CA PRO A 253 -3.23 -7.45 16.00
C PRO A 253 -4.76 -7.36 15.92
N SER A 254 -5.28 -6.18 15.56
CA SER A 254 -6.71 -5.88 15.49
C SER A 254 -7.29 -5.92 14.07
N ALA A 255 -6.51 -6.28 13.06
CA ALA A 255 -6.88 -6.20 11.65
C ALA A 255 -7.81 -7.36 11.21
N LEU A 256 -9.06 -7.32 11.67
CA LEU A 256 -10.07 -8.35 11.41
C LEU A 256 -10.55 -8.36 9.95
N LEU A 257 -10.59 -7.20 9.31
CA LEU A 257 -11.04 -7.06 7.92
C LEU A 257 -9.91 -7.34 6.93
N GLU A 258 -10.19 -8.11 5.89
CA GLU A 258 -9.24 -8.38 4.79
C GLU A 258 -8.79 -7.08 4.09
N THR A 259 -9.71 -6.14 3.92
CA THR A 259 -9.41 -4.81 3.34
C THR A 259 -8.40 -4.04 4.19
N GLU A 260 -8.52 -4.09 5.52
CA GLU A 260 -7.57 -3.45 6.43
C GLU A 260 -6.19 -4.10 6.31
N ARG A 261 -6.13 -5.45 6.36
CA ARG A 261 -4.88 -6.21 6.16
C ARG A 261 -4.24 -5.91 4.81
N SER A 262 -5.03 -5.74 3.75
CA SER A 262 -4.53 -5.40 2.41
C SER A 262 -3.87 -4.03 2.35
N TYR A 263 -4.41 -3.03 3.05
CA TYR A 263 -3.79 -1.69 3.13
C TYR A 263 -2.58 -1.66 4.05
N ILE A 264 -2.59 -2.42 5.15
CA ILE A 264 -1.41 -2.65 5.99
C ILE A 264 -0.30 -3.28 5.15
N ALA A 265 -0.58 -4.40 4.48
CA ALA A 265 0.34 -5.12 3.64
C ALA A 265 0.96 -4.24 2.55
N ALA A 266 0.15 -3.47 1.83
CA ALA A 266 0.64 -2.60 0.78
C ALA A 266 1.47 -1.41 1.32
N SER A 267 1.19 -0.94 2.53
CA SER A 267 1.97 0.11 3.22
C SER A 267 3.32 -0.40 3.75
N LEU A 268 3.44 -1.72 4.00
CA LEU A 268 4.70 -2.38 4.36
C LEU A 268 5.52 -2.78 3.12
N ALA A 269 4.86 -3.27 2.07
CA ALA A 269 5.50 -3.74 0.84
C ALA A 269 6.20 -2.63 0.07
N TYR A 270 5.57 -1.46 -0.08
CA TYR A 270 6.14 -0.37 -0.86
C TYR A 270 7.50 0.11 -0.31
N PRO A 271 7.65 0.45 0.99
CA PRO A 271 8.94 0.76 1.59
C PRO A 271 9.98 -0.35 1.44
N ALA A 272 9.59 -1.62 1.62
CA ALA A 272 10.49 -2.75 1.52
C ALA A 272 11.07 -2.93 0.11
N VAL A 273 10.25 -2.74 -0.92
CA VAL A 273 10.71 -2.76 -2.33
C VAL A 273 11.66 -1.60 -2.62
N PHE A 274 11.36 -0.39 -2.13
CA PHE A 274 12.24 0.77 -2.29
C PHE A 274 13.57 0.61 -1.54
N SER A 275 13.54 -0.01 -0.36
CA SER A 275 14.74 -0.38 0.41
C SER A 275 15.65 -1.28 -0.40
N THR A 276 15.11 -2.32 -1.05
CA THR A 276 15.87 -3.18 -1.98
C THR A 276 16.47 -2.38 -3.13
N ALA A 277 15.75 -1.41 -3.68
CA ALA A 277 16.25 -0.56 -4.77
C ALA A 277 17.37 0.40 -4.34
N TYR A 278 17.40 0.83 -3.08
CA TYR A 278 18.49 1.66 -2.55
C TYR A 278 19.79 0.88 -2.33
N GLY A 279 19.69 -0.42 -2.04
CA GLY A 279 20.85 -1.20 -1.60
C GLY A 279 21.31 -0.77 -0.20
N ASP A 280 22.60 -0.48 -0.04
CA ASP A 280 23.16 -0.09 1.26
C ASP A 280 22.68 1.31 1.69
N GLN A 281 22.08 1.37 2.88
CA GLN A 281 21.50 2.58 3.46
C GLN A 281 22.34 3.17 4.62
N LYS A 282 23.56 2.67 4.89
CA LYS A 282 24.42 3.17 5.98
C LYS A 282 24.63 4.68 5.94
N ASN A 283 24.80 5.24 4.75
CA ASN A 283 25.05 6.66 4.52
C ASN A 283 23.77 7.53 4.49
N ILE A 284 22.59 6.92 4.66
CA ILE A 284 21.32 7.62 4.73
C ILE A 284 21.01 7.92 6.20
N PRO A 285 20.57 9.16 6.55
CA PRO A 285 20.12 9.48 7.90
C PRO A 285 19.01 8.54 8.38
N GLU A 286 19.01 8.21 9.67
CA GLU A 286 18.15 7.17 10.24
C GLU A 286 16.66 7.39 9.94
N GLN A 287 16.17 8.63 10.02
CA GLN A 287 14.76 8.94 9.78
C GLN A 287 14.28 8.60 8.36
N TYR A 288 15.20 8.47 7.38
CA TYR A 288 14.88 8.15 5.99
C TYR A 288 15.23 6.71 5.60
N ARG A 289 15.82 5.92 6.49
CA ARG A 289 16.13 4.52 6.21
C ARG A 289 14.84 3.72 6.14
N LEU A 290 14.61 3.01 5.03
CA LEU A 290 13.42 2.19 4.84
C LEU A 290 13.70 0.75 5.27
N PRO A 291 12.73 0.05 5.89
CA PRO A 291 12.92 -1.32 6.35
C PRO A 291 13.20 -2.24 5.16
N THR A 292 14.12 -3.19 5.33
CA THR A 292 14.36 -4.24 4.32
C THR A 292 13.20 -5.23 4.32
N VAL A 293 13.12 -6.07 3.28
CA VAL A 293 12.16 -7.19 3.23
C VAL A 293 12.30 -8.09 4.47
N ALA A 294 13.53 -8.33 4.93
CA ALA A 294 13.80 -9.10 6.15
C ALA A 294 13.24 -8.41 7.41
N ALA A 295 13.43 -7.09 7.55
CA ALA A 295 12.91 -6.32 8.68
C ALA A 295 11.38 -6.26 8.71
N VAL A 296 10.72 -6.28 7.55
CA VAL A 296 9.26 -6.39 7.50
C VAL A 296 8.79 -7.79 7.86
N ILE A 297 9.44 -8.83 7.34
CA ILE A 297 9.09 -10.23 7.68
C ILE A 297 9.28 -10.49 9.18
N SER A 298 10.28 -9.85 9.82
CA SER A 298 10.49 -10.02 11.26
C SER A 298 9.33 -9.54 12.14
N ILE A 299 8.43 -8.69 11.62
CA ILE A 299 7.19 -8.29 12.30
C ILE A 299 6.30 -9.51 12.58
N PHE A 300 6.40 -10.55 11.74
CA PHE A 300 5.58 -11.77 11.81
C PHE A 300 6.37 -12.97 12.36
N GLN A 301 7.60 -12.77 12.85
CA GLN A 301 8.54 -13.86 13.13
C GLN A 301 8.04 -14.80 14.22
N GLU A 302 7.43 -14.26 15.27
CA GLU A 302 6.92 -15.05 16.40
C GLU A 302 5.85 -16.05 15.93
N GLU A 303 4.91 -15.59 15.12
CA GLU A 303 3.83 -16.39 14.57
C GLU A 303 4.33 -17.38 13.49
N ILE A 304 5.31 -16.97 12.68
CA ILE A 304 6.00 -17.86 11.73
C ILE A 304 6.68 -19.01 12.48
N ASP A 305 7.47 -18.70 13.51
CA ASP A 305 8.22 -19.71 14.26
C ASP A 305 7.29 -20.65 15.01
N GLN A 306 6.19 -20.13 15.58
CA GLN A 306 5.20 -20.97 16.23
C GLN A 306 4.54 -21.95 15.24
N MET A 307 4.16 -21.50 14.05
CA MET A 307 3.61 -22.41 13.04
C MET A 307 4.65 -23.43 12.55
N LEU A 308 5.90 -23.03 12.35
CA LEU A 308 6.96 -23.95 11.96
C LEU A 308 7.23 -24.98 13.07
N ARG A 309 7.13 -24.60 14.35
CA ARG A 309 7.15 -25.53 15.50
C ARG A 309 5.97 -26.47 15.45
N ASP A 310 4.76 -25.99 15.21
CA ASP A 310 3.55 -26.84 15.13
C ASP A 310 3.65 -27.83 13.96
N ILE A 311 4.17 -27.40 12.81
CA ILE A 311 4.46 -28.26 11.64
C ILE A 311 5.49 -29.33 12.03
N LYS A 312 6.53 -28.96 12.79
CA LYS A 312 7.53 -29.90 13.33
C LYS A 312 6.96 -30.82 14.41
N MET A 313 6.02 -30.38 15.23
CA MET A 313 5.42 -31.17 16.30
C MET A 313 4.29 -32.09 15.82
N HIS A 314 3.55 -31.71 14.77
CA HIS A 314 2.70 -32.65 14.03
C HIS A 314 3.51 -33.84 13.47
N LYS A 315 4.84 -33.71 13.31
CA LYS A 315 5.75 -34.83 13.01
C LYS A 315 5.83 -35.89 14.13
N ASN A 316 5.41 -35.57 15.37
CA ASN A 316 5.44 -36.46 16.54
C ASN A 316 4.06 -36.95 16.99
N TYR A 317 2.98 -36.23 16.67
CA TYR A 317 1.65 -36.45 17.28
C TYR A 317 0.72 -37.42 16.53
N GLU A 318 0.95 -37.75 15.26
CA GLU A 318 0.10 -38.75 14.57
C GLU A 318 0.20 -40.15 15.19
N HIS A 319 1.33 -40.48 15.83
CA HIS A 319 1.48 -41.72 16.61
C HIS A 319 0.79 -41.65 17.98
N HIS A 320 0.60 -40.46 18.54
CA HIS A 320 0.08 -40.24 19.90
C HIS A 320 -1.44 -39.98 19.94
N LYS A 321 -2.06 -39.57 18.83
CA LYS A 321 -3.52 -39.29 18.75
C LYS A 321 -4.39 -40.51 19.06
N GLN A 322 -3.96 -41.73 18.68
CA GLN A 322 -4.71 -42.95 19.01
C GLN A 322 -4.71 -43.24 20.53
N ILE A 323 -3.61 -42.95 21.23
CA ILE A 323 -3.46 -43.21 22.67
C ILE A 323 -4.20 -42.15 23.49
N VAL A 324 -4.09 -40.87 23.10
CA VAL A 324 -4.70 -39.76 23.84
C VAL A 324 -6.23 -39.71 23.65
N HIS A 325 -6.74 -40.14 22.49
CA HIS A 325 -8.20 -40.26 22.27
C HIS A 325 -8.82 -41.34 23.17
N LEU A 326 -8.09 -42.43 23.44
CA LEU A 326 -8.49 -43.48 24.39
C LEU A 326 -8.50 -42.95 25.84
N PHE A 327 -7.46 -42.19 26.22
CA PHE A 327 -7.33 -41.62 27.57
C PHE A 327 -8.34 -40.51 27.87
N ARG A 328 -8.64 -39.66 26.89
CA ARG A 328 -9.59 -38.55 27.05
C ARG A 328 -11.05 -39.03 27.10
N SER A 329 -11.36 -40.20 26.52
CA SER A 329 -12.69 -40.82 26.68
C SER A 329 -12.89 -41.42 28.08
N LEU A 330 -11.82 -41.66 28.84
CA LEU A 330 -11.87 -42.30 30.16
C LEU A 330 -11.89 -41.31 31.34
N PHE A 331 -11.35 -40.09 31.20
CA PHE A 331 -11.10 -39.19 32.34
C PHE A 331 -11.43 -37.72 32.11
N GLY A 332 -12.53 -37.42 31.41
CA GLY A 332 -12.94 -36.02 31.20
C GLY A 332 -13.54 -35.40 32.46
N THR A 333 -12.97 -34.30 32.97
CA THR A 333 -13.73 -33.06 33.32
C THR A 333 -12.88 -31.87 33.80
N ILE A 334 -13.38 -30.67 33.42
CA ILE A 334 -13.36 -29.36 34.10
C ILE A 334 -12.03 -28.60 34.25
N SER A 335 -11.69 -27.87 33.19
CA SER A 335 -11.05 -26.53 33.19
C SER A 335 -11.18 -25.84 31.82
N SER A 336 -12.05 -26.34 30.93
CA SER A 336 -11.81 -26.23 29.49
C SER A 336 -12.21 -24.91 28.85
N GLU A 337 -13.13 -24.14 29.43
CA GLU A 337 -13.68 -22.97 28.72
C GLU A 337 -12.71 -21.78 28.68
N ASN A 338 -12.04 -21.47 29.78
CA ASN A 338 -11.04 -20.39 29.81
C ASN A 338 -9.79 -20.74 28.99
N LEU A 339 -9.36 -22.01 29.04
CA LEU A 339 -8.28 -22.53 28.19
C LEU A 339 -8.67 -22.48 26.71
N ARG A 340 -9.88 -22.93 26.34
CA ARG A 340 -10.38 -22.87 24.96
C ARG A 340 -10.54 -21.44 24.46
N ALA A 341 -10.98 -20.51 25.30
CA ALA A 341 -11.09 -19.09 24.95
C ALA A 341 -9.71 -18.46 24.70
N SER A 342 -8.72 -18.79 25.54
CA SER A 342 -7.33 -18.36 25.35
C SER A 342 -6.72 -18.97 24.08
N GLU A 343 -6.86 -20.28 23.88
CA GLU A 343 -6.40 -20.97 22.67
C GLU A 343 -7.07 -20.44 21.39
N ALA A 344 -8.36 -20.12 21.45
CA ALA A 344 -9.10 -19.52 20.34
C ALA A 344 -8.63 -18.09 20.05
N ALA A 345 -8.35 -17.29 21.08
CA ALA A 345 -7.82 -15.93 20.93
C ALA A 345 -6.40 -15.94 20.33
N GLU A 346 -5.52 -16.82 20.81
CA GLU A 346 -4.17 -17.01 20.25
C GLU A 346 -4.22 -17.50 18.80
N THR A 347 -5.10 -18.47 18.51
CA THR A 347 -5.31 -18.97 17.14
C THR A 347 -5.82 -17.87 16.21
N SER A 348 -6.72 -17.01 16.71
CA SER A 348 -7.23 -15.85 15.97
C SER A 348 -6.13 -14.84 15.69
N LYS A 349 -5.33 -14.45 16.70
CA LYS A 349 -4.17 -13.56 16.53
C LYS A 349 -3.22 -14.11 15.46
N ARG A 350 -2.83 -15.38 15.59
CA ARG A 350 -1.93 -16.03 14.64
C ARG A 350 -2.46 -15.97 13.21
N ASN A 351 -3.73 -16.30 13.01
CA ASN A 351 -4.34 -16.26 11.67
C ASN A 351 -4.32 -14.84 11.08
N ILE A 352 -4.56 -13.80 11.88
CA ILE A 352 -4.52 -12.40 11.43
C ILE A 352 -3.11 -12.03 10.95
N TYR A 353 -2.08 -12.38 11.71
CA TYR A 353 -0.68 -12.11 11.35
C TYR A 353 -0.29 -12.82 10.06
N VAL A 354 -0.63 -14.10 9.92
CA VAL A 354 -0.23 -14.89 8.75
C VAL A 354 -1.01 -14.45 7.50
N LYS A 355 -2.30 -14.15 7.62
CA LYS A 355 -3.07 -13.56 6.51
C LYS A 355 -2.47 -12.21 6.09
N SER A 356 -2.03 -11.40 7.04
CA SER A 356 -1.35 -10.13 6.75
C SER A 356 0.00 -10.34 6.06
N LEU A 357 0.78 -11.35 6.46
CA LEU A 357 2.03 -11.75 5.80
C LEU A 357 1.78 -12.20 4.35
N LEU A 358 0.76 -13.03 4.11
CA LEU A 358 0.41 -13.49 2.76
C LEU A 358 0.02 -12.32 1.85
N LEU A 359 -0.79 -11.38 2.36
CA LEU A 359 -1.13 -10.16 1.62
C LEU A 359 0.09 -9.27 1.40
N PHE A 360 1.03 -9.20 2.35
CA PHE A 360 2.31 -8.51 2.17
C PHE A 360 3.11 -9.14 1.03
N LEU A 361 3.21 -10.47 0.97
CA LEU A 361 3.89 -11.17 -0.13
C LEU A 361 3.21 -10.86 -1.47
N LYS A 362 1.87 -10.92 -1.55
CA LYS A 362 1.12 -10.53 -2.77
C LYS A 362 1.45 -9.11 -3.20
N ALA A 363 1.43 -8.15 -2.26
CA ALA A 363 1.76 -6.76 -2.54
C ALA A 363 3.23 -6.55 -2.91
N TYR A 364 4.15 -7.30 -2.30
CA TYR A 364 5.58 -7.28 -2.62
C TYR A 364 5.83 -7.74 -4.05
N TYR A 365 5.25 -8.85 -4.49
CA TYR A 365 5.45 -9.33 -5.87
C TYR A 365 4.76 -8.47 -6.93
N LEU A 366 3.73 -7.72 -6.56
CA LEU A 366 3.11 -6.74 -7.46
C LEU A 366 4.01 -5.52 -7.72
N LEU A 367 4.83 -5.14 -6.73
CA LEU A 367 5.65 -3.92 -6.76
C LEU A 367 7.14 -4.20 -7.01
N GLY A 368 7.62 -5.36 -6.59
CA GLY A 368 9.01 -5.74 -6.50
C GLY A 368 9.59 -6.21 -7.83
N PHE A 369 10.91 -6.07 -7.95
CA PHE A 369 11.69 -6.50 -9.12
C PHE A 369 12.66 -7.64 -8.77
N THR A 370 12.72 -8.06 -7.50
CA THR A 370 13.52 -9.19 -7.01
C THR A 370 12.60 -10.33 -6.57
N ALA A 371 12.72 -11.49 -7.22
CA ALA A 371 11.80 -12.60 -6.99
C ALA A 371 11.98 -13.28 -5.62
N PHE A 372 13.20 -13.63 -5.23
CA PHE A 372 13.42 -14.47 -4.04
C PHE A 372 14.55 -13.94 -3.14
N PRO A 373 14.33 -12.84 -2.40
CA PRO A 373 15.20 -12.48 -1.29
C PRO A 373 15.33 -13.63 -0.27
N PRO A 374 16.48 -13.79 0.42
CA PRO A 374 16.69 -14.88 1.38
C PRO A 374 15.60 -14.97 2.47
N SER A 375 15.08 -13.82 2.93
CA SER A 375 14.00 -13.77 3.92
C SER A 375 12.64 -14.23 3.38
N ILE A 376 12.42 -14.14 2.07
CA ILE A 376 11.23 -14.74 1.43
C ILE A 376 11.45 -16.25 1.23
N MET A 377 12.66 -16.65 0.82
CA MET A 377 13.04 -18.06 0.69
C MET A 377 12.94 -18.83 2.01
N SER A 378 13.18 -18.19 3.17
CA SER A 378 12.99 -18.83 4.47
C SER A 378 11.52 -19.19 4.78
N LEU A 379 10.55 -18.59 4.07
CA LEU A 379 9.12 -18.91 4.21
C LEU A 379 8.71 -20.15 3.40
N TYR A 380 9.60 -20.75 2.61
CA TYR A 380 9.29 -21.86 1.71
C TYR A 380 8.54 -23.00 2.42
N THR A 381 9.07 -23.50 3.55
CA THR A 381 8.45 -24.61 4.29
C THR A 381 7.05 -24.25 4.79
N LEU A 382 6.88 -23.01 5.26
CA LEU A 382 5.60 -22.55 5.76
C LEU A 382 4.57 -22.46 4.63
N LEU A 383 4.94 -21.84 3.50
CA LEU A 383 4.06 -21.69 2.35
C LEU A 383 3.70 -23.04 1.73
N ALA A 384 4.66 -23.94 1.57
CA ALA A 384 4.42 -25.29 1.07
C ALA A 384 3.47 -26.11 1.96
N TYR A 385 3.48 -25.87 3.28
CA TYR A 385 2.54 -26.49 4.21
C TYR A 385 1.15 -25.84 4.14
N LEU A 386 1.07 -24.51 4.06
CA LEU A 386 -0.19 -23.77 4.02
C LEU A 386 -0.92 -23.85 2.67
N ALA A 387 -0.18 -24.03 1.57
CA ALA A 387 -0.73 -24.14 0.21
C ALA A 387 -1.43 -25.48 -0.07
N ASP A 388 -1.58 -26.34 0.94
CA ASP A 388 -2.31 -27.60 0.86
C ASP A 388 -3.81 -27.35 0.55
N GLU A 389 -4.15 -27.46 -0.74
CA GLU A 389 -5.50 -27.29 -1.26
C GLU A 389 -6.47 -28.40 -0.84
N GLU A 390 -5.98 -29.56 -0.43
CA GLU A 390 -6.84 -30.73 -0.15
C GLU A 390 -7.43 -30.70 1.25
N LYS A 391 -6.77 -30.02 2.18
CA LYS A 391 -7.30 -29.73 3.52
C LYS A 391 -8.57 -28.87 3.49
N SER A 392 -8.71 -28.01 2.49
CA SER A 392 -9.90 -27.15 2.30
C SER A 392 -11.20 -27.92 2.03
N ARG A 393 -11.09 -29.15 1.51
CA ARG A 393 -12.24 -30.00 1.19
C ARG A 393 -12.76 -30.81 2.38
N VAL A 394 -11.96 -30.93 3.44
CA VAL A 394 -12.21 -31.84 4.57
C VAL A 394 -12.51 -31.08 5.87
N ASP A 395 -11.79 -29.98 6.16
CA ASP A 395 -11.96 -29.19 7.37
C ASP A 395 -12.81 -27.93 7.08
N GLY A 396 -14.12 -28.00 7.38
CA GLY A 396 -15.13 -26.97 7.06
C GLY A 396 -15.07 -25.65 7.83
N ASP A 397 -13.93 -25.22 8.37
CA ASP A 397 -13.78 -23.87 8.94
C ASP A 397 -13.41 -22.86 7.84
N GLY A 398 -14.36 -22.01 7.46
CA GLY A 398 -14.19 -20.98 6.44
C GLY A 398 -12.97 -20.08 6.65
N ARG A 399 -12.50 -19.88 7.89
CA ARG A 399 -11.31 -19.06 8.18
C ARG A 399 -10.01 -19.75 7.76
N GLN A 400 -9.96 -21.07 7.84
CA GLN A 400 -8.81 -21.89 7.46
C GLN A 400 -8.75 -22.07 5.94
N ILE A 401 -9.91 -22.10 5.27
CA ILE A 401 -10.03 -22.11 3.80
C ILE A 401 -9.44 -20.83 3.19
N GLU A 402 -9.77 -19.64 3.72
CA GLU A 402 -9.21 -18.36 3.22
C GLU A 402 -7.68 -18.34 3.33
N LEU A 403 -7.13 -18.77 4.48
CA LEU A 403 -5.68 -18.83 4.71
C LEU A 403 -4.97 -19.73 3.69
N GLN A 404 -5.52 -20.92 3.43
CA GLN A 404 -4.97 -21.86 2.47
C GLN A 404 -5.07 -21.35 1.04
N SER A 405 -6.21 -20.76 0.67
CA SER A 405 -6.42 -20.14 -0.64
C SER A 405 -5.38 -19.04 -0.90
N ASP A 406 -5.15 -18.16 0.09
CA ASP A 406 -4.15 -17.11 -0.02
C ASP A 406 -2.72 -17.65 -0.13
N ALA A 407 -2.39 -18.68 0.64
CA ALA A 407 -1.08 -19.33 0.59
C ALA A 407 -0.86 -20.06 -0.74
N ALA A 408 -1.87 -20.78 -1.24
CA ALA A 408 -1.85 -21.44 -2.54
C ALA A 408 -1.71 -20.43 -3.68
N TYR A 409 -2.37 -19.27 -3.60
CA TYR A 409 -2.18 -18.20 -4.58
C TYR A 409 -0.72 -17.69 -4.57
N VAL A 410 -0.14 -17.43 -3.39
CA VAL A 410 1.27 -17.00 -3.31
C VAL A 410 2.21 -18.08 -3.83
N PHE A 411 2.02 -19.34 -3.43
CA PHE A 411 2.95 -20.43 -3.72
C PHE A 411 2.75 -21.03 -5.12
N HIS A 412 1.53 -21.41 -5.50
CA HIS A 412 1.26 -22.08 -6.78
C HIS A 412 1.05 -21.12 -7.97
N GLN A 413 0.75 -19.83 -7.73
CA GLN A 413 0.57 -18.86 -8.83
C GLN A 413 1.72 -17.87 -8.91
N ILE A 414 1.97 -17.12 -7.82
CA ILE A 414 2.99 -16.06 -7.84
C ILE A 414 4.40 -16.66 -7.90
N TRP A 415 4.77 -17.54 -6.96
CA TRP A 415 6.12 -18.13 -6.94
C TRP A 415 6.38 -18.98 -8.18
N ALA A 416 5.39 -19.78 -8.58
CA ALA A 416 5.46 -20.63 -9.77
C ALA A 416 5.76 -19.86 -11.08
N SER A 417 5.29 -18.63 -11.21
CA SER A 417 5.55 -17.78 -12.39
C SER A 417 6.72 -16.82 -12.22
N ALA A 418 7.39 -16.84 -11.06
CA ALA A 418 8.47 -15.92 -10.77
C ALA A 418 9.74 -16.25 -11.56
N TYR A 419 10.44 -15.21 -11.99
CA TYR A 419 11.71 -15.33 -12.71
C TYR A 419 12.82 -15.87 -11.80
N LEU A 420 13.57 -16.85 -12.29
CA LEU A 420 14.77 -17.39 -11.64
C LEU A 420 16.02 -16.93 -12.40
N SER A 421 16.84 -16.13 -11.71
CA SER A 421 18.23 -15.90 -12.12
C SER A 421 19.07 -17.17 -11.92
N GLU A 422 20.27 -17.24 -12.51
CA GLU A 422 21.12 -18.43 -12.34
C GLU A 422 21.44 -18.73 -10.86
N SER A 423 21.79 -17.73 -10.06
CA SER A 423 22.10 -17.93 -8.64
C SER A 423 20.86 -18.34 -7.84
N THR A 424 19.73 -17.70 -8.14
CA THR A 424 18.46 -17.99 -7.46
C THR A 424 17.92 -19.39 -7.79
N ALA A 425 18.15 -19.88 -9.01
CA ALA A 425 17.73 -21.23 -9.41
C ALA A 425 18.45 -22.32 -8.60
N ASP A 426 19.75 -22.16 -8.36
CA ASP A 426 20.53 -23.11 -7.55
C ASP A 426 20.03 -23.15 -6.11
N GLU A 427 19.81 -21.97 -5.52
CA GLU A 427 19.25 -21.84 -4.16
C GLU A 427 17.83 -22.41 -4.06
N MET A 428 16.98 -22.14 -5.06
CA MET A 428 15.62 -22.66 -5.13
C MET A 428 15.60 -24.19 -5.15
N ILE A 429 16.35 -24.82 -6.06
CA ILE A 429 16.38 -26.29 -6.16
C ILE A 429 16.96 -26.92 -4.89
N SER A 430 18.02 -26.32 -4.32
CA SER A 430 18.59 -26.77 -3.06
C SER A 430 17.59 -26.68 -1.91
N LYS A 431 16.87 -25.56 -1.81
CA LYS A 431 15.86 -25.36 -0.76
C LYS A 431 14.67 -26.30 -0.95
N THR A 432 14.21 -26.49 -2.17
CA THR A 432 13.15 -27.45 -2.48
C THR A 432 13.55 -28.86 -2.06
N ARG A 433 14.78 -29.28 -2.37
CA ARG A 433 15.32 -30.57 -1.94
C ARG A 433 15.34 -30.71 -0.41
N GLU A 434 15.83 -29.71 0.30
CA GLU A 434 15.85 -29.68 1.78
C GLU A 434 14.44 -29.85 2.36
N VAL A 435 13.47 -29.06 1.88
CA VAL A 435 12.10 -29.06 2.42
C VAL A 435 11.37 -30.35 2.08
N LEU A 436 11.49 -30.84 0.84
CA LEU A 436 10.84 -32.07 0.39
C LEU A 436 11.37 -33.28 1.17
N LEU A 437 12.69 -33.39 1.34
CA LEU A 437 13.30 -34.51 2.08
C LEU A 437 13.09 -34.46 3.59
N SER A 438 12.91 -33.28 4.16
CA SER A 438 12.63 -33.11 5.60
C SER A 438 11.13 -33.17 5.94
N SER A 439 10.26 -33.23 4.93
CA SER A 439 8.81 -33.38 5.10
C SER A 439 8.38 -34.84 5.00
N ARG A 440 7.66 -35.31 6.03
CA ARG A 440 6.97 -36.61 6.03
C ARG A 440 5.52 -36.51 5.58
N GLN A 441 5.03 -35.28 5.35
CA GLN A 441 3.64 -35.05 5.02
C GLN A 441 3.47 -35.02 3.50
N TRP A 442 2.77 -36.01 2.97
CA TRP A 442 2.57 -36.21 1.54
C TRP A 442 1.94 -34.99 0.86
N ARG A 443 1.07 -34.24 1.56
CA ARG A 443 0.43 -33.04 1.01
C ARG A 443 1.40 -31.88 0.74
N THR A 444 2.42 -31.74 1.58
CA THR A 444 3.53 -30.79 1.33
C THR A 444 4.31 -31.22 0.09
N TRP A 445 4.50 -32.53 -0.14
CA TRP A 445 5.11 -33.02 -1.37
C TRP A 445 4.28 -32.64 -2.60
N VAL A 446 2.96 -32.89 -2.58
CA VAL A 446 2.05 -32.50 -3.67
C VAL A 446 2.14 -30.99 -3.96
N SER A 447 2.10 -30.15 -2.93
CA SER A 447 2.20 -28.69 -3.09
C SER A 447 3.54 -28.27 -3.71
N ILE A 448 4.64 -28.87 -3.28
CA ILE A 448 5.97 -28.61 -3.86
C ILE A 448 6.05 -29.07 -5.32
N LEU A 449 5.50 -30.24 -5.66
CA LEU A 449 5.52 -30.76 -7.03
C LEU A 449 4.66 -29.88 -7.97
N LYS A 450 3.52 -29.38 -7.49
CA LYS A 450 2.70 -28.38 -8.21
C LYS A 450 3.46 -27.08 -8.46
N LEU A 451 4.19 -26.57 -7.47
CA LEU A 451 5.08 -25.42 -7.66
C LEU A 451 6.15 -25.71 -8.72
N LEU A 452 6.86 -26.83 -8.57
CA LEU A 452 8.00 -27.17 -9.42
C LEU A 452 7.60 -27.34 -10.90
N SER A 453 6.47 -27.97 -11.19
CA SER A 453 6.04 -28.23 -12.57
C SER A 453 5.91 -26.93 -13.37
N VAL A 454 5.30 -25.91 -12.79
CA VAL A 454 5.14 -24.60 -13.43
C VAL A 454 6.43 -23.78 -13.34
N LEU A 455 7.09 -23.74 -12.18
CA LEU A 455 8.33 -22.96 -11.98
C LEU A 455 9.45 -23.36 -12.92
N ILE A 456 9.65 -24.68 -13.09
CA ILE A 456 10.67 -25.21 -13.99
C ILE A 456 10.30 -24.89 -15.43
N PHE A 457 9.04 -25.11 -15.83
CA PHE A 457 8.60 -24.81 -17.18
C PHE A 457 8.76 -23.33 -17.53
N SER A 458 8.35 -22.42 -16.64
CA SER A 458 8.49 -20.97 -16.80
C SER A 458 9.96 -20.52 -16.86
N ASN A 459 10.90 -21.32 -16.36
CA ASN A 459 12.33 -20.99 -16.31
C ASN A 459 13.19 -22.08 -16.99
N ILE A 460 12.65 -22.76 -18.02
CA ILE A 460 13.24 -23.98 -18.59
C ILE A 460 14.71 -23.81 -19.00
N PHE A 461 15.03 -22.72 -19.71
CA PHE A 461 16.40 -22.45 -20.17
C PHE A 461 17.40 -22.22 -19.02
N THR A 462 16.94 -21.72 -17.88
CA THR A 462 17.78 -21.59 -16.67
C THR A 462 17.93 -22.95 -15.98
N CYS A 463 16.85 -23.72 -15.92
CA CYS A 463 16.80 -25.03 -15.27
C CYS A 463 17.52 -26.15 -16.04
N GLU A 464 17.68 -26.01 -17.37
CA GLU A 464 18.41 -26.97 -18.22
C GLU A 464 19.94 -26.88 -18.08
N ARG A 465 20.44 -25.82 -17.43
CA ARG A 465 21.88 -25.58 -17.30
C ARG A 465 22.47 -26.31 -16.08
N LYS A 466 23.77 -26.58 -16.15
CA LYS A 466 24.59 -27.14 -15.04
C LYS A 466 24.03 -28.50 -14.57
N GLY A 467 24.19 -28.83 -13.28
CA GLY A 467 23.67 -30.06 -12.67
C GLY A 467 22.20 -30.01 -12.23
N ARG A 468 21.47 -28.96 -12.61
CA ARG A 468 20.07 -28.76 -12.21
C ARG A 468 19.12 -29.83 -12.78
N PRO A 469 19.24 -30.26 -14.06
CA PRO A 469 18.36 -31.30 -14.60
C PRO A 469 18.47 -32.61 -13.83
N ILE A 470 19.69 -33.02 -13.49
CA ILE A 470 19.94 -34.23 -12.68
C ILE A 470 19.29 -34.07 -11.31
N SER A 471 19.49 -32.92 -10.66
CA SER A 471 18.93 -32.65 -9.35
C SER A 471 17.39 -32.66 -9.34
N ILE A 472 16.77 -32.12 -10.38
CA ILE A 472 15.32 -32.12 -10.59
C ILE A 472 14.82 -33.56 -10.86
N ALA A 473 15.48 -34.30 -11.75
CA ALA A 473 15.13 -35.67 -12.07
C ALA A 473 15.18 -36.58 -10.83
N GLU A 474 16.18 -36.41 -9.96
CA GLU A 474 16.26 -37.11 -8.68
C GLU A 474 15.06 -36.80 -7.77
N LEU A 475 14.60 -35.55 -7.71
CA LEU A 475 13.44 -35.15 -6.92
C LEU A 475 12.15 -35.79 -7.47
N VAL A 476 11.96 -35.75 -8.79
CA VAL A 476 10.80 -36.37 -9.45
C VAL A 476 10.81 -37.89 -9.26
N HIS A 477 11.97 -38.54 -9.44
CA HIS A 477 12.10 -39.98 -9.22
C HIS A 477 11.71 -40.37 -7.78
N ARG A 478 12.15 -39.60 -6.77
CA ARG A 478 11.74 -39.83 -5.38
C ARG A 478 10.24 -39.65 -5.15
N ALA A 479 9.60 -38.70 -5.83
CA ALA A 479 8.14 -38.54 -5.78
C ALA A 479 7.40 -39.74 -6.38
N ILE A 480 7.86 -40.26 -7.53
CA ILE A 480 7.29 -41.46 -8.16
C ILE A 480 7.45 -42.71 -7.27
N CYS A 481 8.54 -42.79 -6.50
CA CYS A 481 8.76 -43.87 -5.53
C CYS A 481 8.15 -43.61 -4.14
N HIS A 482 7.36 -42.54 -3.97
CA HIS A 482 6.81 -42.18 -2.66
C HIS A 482 5.74 -43.21 -2.22
N HIS A 483 5.63 -43.44 -0.90
CA HIS A 483 4.70 -44.44 -0.36
C HIS A 483 3.23 -44.08 -0.60
N GLN A 484 2.92 -42.77 -0.60
CA GLN A 484 1.58 -42.24 -0.81
C GLN A 484 1.24 -42.18 -2.31
N ILE A 485 0.04 -42.65 -2.69
CA ILE A 485 -0.42 -42.70 -4.09
C ILE A 485 -0.55 -41.31 -4.70
N GLU A 486 -1.10 -40.35 -3.96
CA GLU A 486 -1.38 -38.98 -4.44
C GLU A 486 -0.11 -38.17 -4.76
N VAL A 487 1.04 -38.60 -4.23
CA VAL A 487 2.36 -38.01 -4.54
C VAL A 487 2.97 -38.61 -5.80
N ARG A 488 2.62 -39.87 -6.11
CA ARG A 488 3.09 -40.58 -7.30
C ARG A 488 2.28 -40.14 -8.51
#